data_AF-A0A846YGF7-F1
#
_entry.id   AF-A0A846YGF7-F1
#
_cell.length_a   1.000
_cell.length_b   1.000
_cell.length_c   1.000
_cell.angle_alpha   90.00
_cell.angle_beta   90.00
_cell.angle_gamma   90.00
#
_symmetry.space_group_name_H-M   'P 1'
#
loop_
_entity.id
_entity.type
_entity.pdbx_description
1 polymer ?
#
loop_
_entity_poly.entity_id
_entity_poly.type
_entity_poly.pdbx_seq_one_letter_code
_entity_poly.pdbx_strand_id
1 'polypeptide(L)'
;MAGGRGDCLLGFDMFGGVVVNATTSATRWYHRQGRAAHSHLLFVVVHIRPFVLALAVPGYGWTAAALTYVLALVSAAAVIRSPRSIRTLVAFGAVVAGILVTTTLVTVPPFLMWFAPVLLIELLLGHLLPHPVRCGTRRGYR
;
A
#
# COMPACT_ATOMS: atom_id res chain seq x y z
N MET A 1 23.95 15.43 -11.78
CA MET A 1 23.84 14.86 -10.43
C MET A 1 22.83 15.68 -9.63
N ALA A 2 21.55 15.28 -9.63
CA ALA A 2 20.47 16.04 -8.98
C ALA A 2 19.41 15.10 -8.37
N GLY A 3 19.84 13.99 -7.73
CA GLY A 3 18.94 12.97 -7.15
C GLY A 3 19.13 12.73 -5.64
N GLY A 4 19.80 13.62 -4.92
CA GLY A 4 20.31 13.28 -3.57
C GLY A 4 19.36 13.54 -2.39
N ARG A 5 18.38 14.44 -2.51
CA ARG A 5 17.61 14.92 -1.35
C ARG A 5 16.11 14.66 -1.42
N GLY A 6 15.49 14.77 -2.61
CA GLY A 6 14.06 14.49 -2.79
C GLY A 6 13.75 12.99 -2.66
N ASP A 7 14.63 12.15 -3.19
CA ASP A 7 14.43 10.71 -3.28
C ASP A 7 14.48 10.03 -1.91
N CYS A 8 15.36 10.50 -1.01
CA CYS A 8 15.44 10.02 0.36
C CYS A 8 14.21 10.39 1.18
N LEU A 9 13.67 11.61 0.99
CA LEU A 9 12.45 12.05 1.66
C LEU A 9 11.23 11.26 1.17
N LEU A 10 11.13 11.03 -0.14
CA LEU A 10 10.08 10.21 -0.72
C LEU A 10 10.14 8.77 -0.24
N GLY A 11 11.34 8.16 -0.23
CA GLY A 11 11.56 6.83 0.31
C GLY A 11 11.13 6.77 1.79
N PHE A 12 11.64 7.68 2.62
CA PHE A 12 11.31 7.71 4.04
C PHE A 12 9.80 7.88 4.31
N ASP A 13 9.11 8.74 3.54
CA ASP A 13 7.64 8.88 3.60
C ASP A 13 6.93 7.57 3.28
N MET A 14 7.32 6.88 2.21
CA MET A 14 6.66 5.63 1.79
C MET A 14 6.91 4.49 2.78
N PHE A 15 8.17 4.26 3.17
CA PHE A 15 8.49 3.25 4.17
C PHE A 15 7.87 3.59 5.53
N GLY A 16 7.87 4.86 5.92
CA GLY A 16 7.17 5.35 7.12
C GLY A 16 5.66 5.11 7.05
N GLY A 17 5.05 5.37 5.89
CA GLY A 17 3.64 5.13 5.62
C GLY A 17 3.24 3.68 5.81
N VAL A 18 4.05 2.74 5.29
CA VAL A 18 3.86 1.29 5.54
C VAL A 18 3.81 0.99 7.04
N VAL A 19 4.82 1.46 7.79
CA VAL A 19 4.95 1.17 9.22
C VAL A 19 3.82 1.80 10.02
N VAL A 20 3.51 3.07 9.78
CA VAL A 20 2.47 3.80 10.51
C VAL A 20 1.10 3.20 10.23
N ASN A 21 0.79 2.85 8.99
CA ASN A 21 -0.50 2.25 8.63
C ASN A 21 -0.68 0.85 9.27
N ALA A 22 0.41 0.10 9.47
CA ALA A 22 0.38 -1.19 10.14
C ALA A 22 0.19 -1.11 11.68
N THR A 23 0.16 0.09 12.27
CA THR A 23 -0.02 0.26 13.72
C THR A 23 -1.47 0.02 14.17
N THR A 24 -1.61 -0.37 15.44
CA THR A 24 -2.94 -0.51 16.09
C THR A 24 -3.67 0.83 16.19
N SER A 25 -2.94 1.93 16.38
CA SER A 25 -3.49 3.29 16.38
C SER A 25 -4.10 3.65 15.02
N ALA A 26 -3.36 3.42 13.92
CA ALA A 26 -3.87 3.63 12.57
C ALA A 26 -5.05 2.72 12.27
N THR A 27 -4.99 1.45 12.67
CA THR A 27 -6.12 0.52 12.52
C THR A 27 -7.37 1.04 13.22
N ARG A 28 -7.27 1.49 14.48
CA ARG A 28 -8.42 2.06 15.22
C ARG A 28 -9.01 3.29 14.54
N TRP A 29 -8.16 4.15 13.96
CA TRP A 29 -8.62 5.33 13.25
C TRP A 29 -9.30 4.99 11.92
N TYR A 30 -8.63 4.21 11.07
CA TYR A 30 -9.10 3.87 9.73
C TYR A 30 -10.30 2.92 9.73
N HIS A 31 -10.38 1.99 10.69
CA HIS A 31 -11.43 0.98 10.78
C HIS A 31 -12.45 1.25 11.90
N ARG A 32 -12.56 2.49 12.41
CA ARG A 32 -13.58 2.86 13.41
C ARG A 32 -15.00 2.58 12.89
N GLN A 33 -15.90 2.21 13.81
CA GLN A 33 -17.32 2.00 13.49
C GLN A 33 -17.90 3.26 12.80
N GLY A 34 -18.55 3.08 11.65
CA GLY A 34 -19.12 4.16 10.85
C GLY A 34 -18.30 4.62 9.63
N ARG A 35 -17.07 4.13 9.41
CA ARG A 35 -16.34 4.37 8.14
C ARG A 35 -16.80 3.41 7.04
N ALA A 36 -17.26 3.97 5.92
CA ALA A 36 -17.70 3.20 4.75
C ALA A 36 -16.52 2.65 3.94
N ALA A 37 -16.71 1.51 3.26
CA ALA A 37 -15.73 0.91 2.35
C ALA A 37 -15.20 1.90 1.29
N HIS A 38 -16.02 2.88 0.88
CA HIS A 38 -15.63 3.96 -0.03
C HIS A 38 -14.47 4.82 0.52
N SER A 39 -14.37 5.01 1.84
CA SER A 39 -13.27 5.77 2.45
C SER A 39 -11.91 5.09 2.26
N HIS A 40 -11.92 3.75 2.24
CA HIS A 40 -10.70 2.96 2.01
C HIS A 40 -10.30 2.94 0.53
N LEU A 41 -11.28 2.91 -0.40
CA LEU A 41 -10.99 3.06 -1.83
C LEU A 41 -10.48 4.47 -2.16
N LEU A 42 -11.06 5.51 -1.56
CA LEU A 42 -10.63 6.89 -1.78
C LEU A 42 -9.19 7.11 -1.33
N PHE A 43 -8.76 6.45 -0.25
CA PHE A 43 -7.36 6.44 0.15
C PHE A 43 -6.47 5.92 -0.98
N VAL A 44 -6.78 4.76 -1.57
CA VAL A 44 -6.00 4.19 -2.69
C VAL A 44 -6.01 5.10 -3.93
N VAL A 45 -7.16 5.68 -4.28
CA VAL A 45 -7.30 6.56 -5.46
C VAL A 45 -6.45 7.83 -5.33
N VAL A 46 -6.33 8.39 -4.13
CA VAL A 46 -5.51 9.59 -3.88
C VAL A 46 -4.01 9.31 -4.00
N HIS A 47 -3.57 8.05 -4.00
CA HIS A 47 -2.16 7.68 -4.16
C HIS A 47 -1.71 7.73 -5.63
N ILE A 48 -1.74 8.92 -6.22
CA ILE A 48 -1.22 9.23 -7.55
C ILE A 48 0.32 9.28 -7.62
N ARG A 49 1.01 8.79 -6.58
CA ARG A 49 2.47 8.73 -6.46
C ARG A 49 3.18 8.12 -7.69
N PRO A 50 2.64 7.08 -8.38
CA PRO A 50 3.26 6.58 -9.61
C PRO A 50 3.37 7.67 -10.70
N PHE A 51 2.37 8.53 -10.85
CA PHE A 51 2.39 9.60 -11.85
C PHE A 51 3.35 10.74 -11.47
N VAL A 52 3.48 11.02 -10.17
CA VAL A 52 4.49 11.96 -9.67
C VAL A 52 5.91 11.47 -10.02
N LEU A 53 6.17 10.17 -9.86
CA LEU A 53 7.44 9.58 -10.28
C LEU A 53 7.66 9.66 -11.80
N ALA A 54 6.62 9.44 -12.60
CA ALA A 54 6.73 9.54 -14.06
C ALA A 54 7.06 10.96 -14.55
N LEU A 55 6.66 11.97 -13.77
CA LEU A 55 6.99 13.36 -14.05
C LEU A 55 8.40 13.73 -13.55
N ALA A 56 8.81 13.22 -12.38
CA ALA A 56 10.01 13.67 -11.69
C ALA A 56 11.27 12.83 -11.99
N VAL A 57 11.13 11.55 -12.35
CA VAL A 57 12.27 10.63 -12.48
C VAL A 57 12.46 10.18 -13.92
N PRO A 58 13.56 10.61 -14.57
CA PRO A 58 13.93 10.11 -15.89
C PRO A 58 14.05 8.58 -15.90
N GLY A 59 13.37 7.95 -16.84
CA GLY A 59 13.36 6.49 -16.99
C GLY A 59 12.18 5.78 -16.31
N TYR A 60 11.40 6.45 -15.46
CA TYR A 60 10.10 5.93 -15.02
C TYR A 60 9.01 6.41 -15.98
N GLY A 61 8.57 5.56 -16.90
CA GLY A 61 7.62 5.95 -17.95
C GLY A 61 6.17 6.07 -17.47
N TRP A 62 5.36 6.85 -18.19
CA TRP A 62 3.91 6.95 -17.97
C TRP A 62 3.18 5.60 -18.03
N THR A 63 3.64 4.69 -18.90
CA THR A 63 3.11 3.32 -18.97
C THR A 63 3.35 2.56 -17.66
N ALA A 64 4.56 2.67 -17.08
CA ALA A 64 4.89 2.06 -15.80
C ALA A 64 4.03 2.63 -14.66
N ALA A 65 3.83 3.96 -14.65
CA ALA A 65 2.94 4.62 -13.70
C ALA A 65 1.49 4.11 -13.82
N ALA A 66 0.94 4.09 -15.04
CA ALA A 66 -0.43 3.65 -15.30
C ALA A 66 -0.65 2.18 -14.91
N LEU A 67 0.28 1.29 -15.30
CA LEU A 67 0.20 -0.14 -14.94
C LEU A 67 0.26 -0.33 -13.42
N THR A 68 1.21 0.32 -12.74
CA THR A 68 1.35 0.23 -11.28
C THR A 68 0.08 0.74 -10.58
N TYR A 69 -0.48 1.85 -11.05
CA TYR A 69 -1.68 2.47 -10.48
C TYR A 69 -2.93 1.60 -10.67
N VAL A 70 -3.18 1.11 -11.90
CA VAL A 70 -4.31 0.22 -12.20
C VAL A 70 -4.21 -1.07 -11.39
N LEU A 71 -3.01 -1.65 -11.29
CA LEU A 71 -2.77 -2.86 -10.51
C LEU A 71 -3.06 -2.66 -9.02
N ALA A 72 -2.67 -1.53 -8.45
CA ALA A 72 -3.00 -1.17 -7.07
C ALA A 72 -4.51 -1.04 -6.86
N LEU A 73 -5.22 -0.38 -7.78
CA LEU A 73 -6.68 -0.23 -7.72
C LEU A 73 -7.43 -1.55 -7.82
N VAL A 74 -7.06 -2.40 -8.78
CA VAL A 74 -7.68 -3.72 -8.98
C VAL A 74 -7.43 -4.60 -7.76
N SER A 75 -6.20 -4.62 -7.25
CA SER A 75 -5.84 -5.36 -6.04
C SER A 75 -6.64 -4.87 -4.82
N ALA A 76 -6.75 -3.56 -4.63
CA ALA A 76 -7.54 -2.99 -3.54
C ALA A 76 -9.03 -3.35 -3.65
N ALA A 77 -9.59 -3.28 -4.87
CA ALA A 77 -10.97 -3.67 -5.13
C ALA A 77 -11.22 -5.15 -4.79
N ALA A 78 -10.28 -6.04 -5.15
CA ALA A 78 -10.35 -7.46 -4.80
C ALA A 78 -10.35 -7.69 -3.27
N VAL A 79 -9.45 -7.01 -2.54
CA VAL A 79 -9.37 -7.11 -1.07
C VAL A 79 -10.66 -6.60 -0.40
N ILE A 80 -11.18 -5.46 -0.83
CA ILE A 80 -12.37 -4.84 -0.20
C ILE A 80 -13.62 -5.66 -0.45
N ARG A 81 -13.79 -6.21 -1.66
CA ARG A 81 -14.93 -7.06 -2.04
C ARG A 81 -14.88 -8.45 -1.41
N SER A 82 -13.71 -8.88 -0.93
CA SER A 82 -13.56 -10.20 -0.33
C SER A 82 -14.26 -10.32 1.02
N PRO A 83 -14.90 -11.47 1.31
CA PRO A 83 -15.41 -11.79 2.64
C PRO A 83 -14.33 -11.65 3.71
N ARG A 84 -14.72 -11.24 4.92
CA ARG A 84 -13.77 -11.00 6.02
C ARG A 84 -12.92 -12.25 6.37
N SER A 85 -13.47 -13.45 6.18
CA SER A 85 -12.78 -14.72 6.45
C SER A 85 -11.56 -14.98 5.58
N ILE A 86 -11.54 -14.48 4.33
CA ILE A 86 -10.44 -14.70 3.37
C ILE A 86 -9.72 -13.42 2.97
N ARG A 87 -10.16 -12.25 3.47
CA ARG A 87 -9.61 -10.95 3.09
C ARG A 87 -8.10 -10.85 3.26
N THR A 88 -7.57 -11.37 4.37
CA THR A 88 -6.12 -11.41 4.61
C THR A 88 -5.42 -12.24 3.54
N LEU A 89 -5.91 -13.43 3.24
CA LEU A 89 -5.34 -14.29 2.19
C LEU A 89 -5.35 -13.59 0.83
N VAL A 90 -6.47 -12.93 0.47
CA VAL A 90 -6.58 -12.18 -0.79
C VAL A 90 -5.62 -11.01 -0.84
N ALA A 91 -5.42 -10.29 0.27
CA ALA A 91 -4.48 -9.17 0.33
C ALA A 91 -3.02 -9.63 0.13
N PHE A 92 -2.61 -10.71 0.80
CA PHE A 92 -1.28 -11.29 0.59
C PHE A 92 -1.11 -11.81 -0.84
N GLY A 93 -2.10 -12.54 -1.36
CA GLY A 93 -2.08 -13.02 -2.74
C GLY A 93 -1.98 -11.88 -3.76
N ALA A 94 -2.73 -10.80 -3.55
CA ALA A 94 -2.70 -9.62 -4.42
C ALA A 94 -1.35 -8.89 -4.36
N VAL A 95 -0.72 -8.77 -3.19
CA VAL A 95 0.65 -8.23 -3.07
C VAL A 95 1.64 -9.10 -3.82
N VAL A 96 1.64 -10.41 -3.60
CA VAL A 96 2.59 -11.33 -4.28
C VAL A 96 2.41 -11.30 -5.79
N ALA A 97 1.15 -11.41 -6.26
CA ALA A 97 0.85 -11.32 -7.69
C ALA A 97 1.23 -9.96 -8.26
N GLY A 98 0.97 -8.87 -7.53
CA GLY A 98 1.31 -7.52 -7.97
C GLY A 98 2.82 -7.28 -8.05
N ILE A 99 3.59 -7.80 -7.09
CA ILE A 99 5.06 -7.78 -7.15
C ILE A 99 5.53 -8.58 -8.36
N LEU A 100 5.01 -9.79 -8.57
CA LEU A 100 5.38 -10.60 -9.74
C LEU A 100 5.08 -9.87 -11.05
N VAL A 101 3.90 -9.29 -11.21
CA VAL A 101 3.52 -8.53 -12.41
C VAL A 101 4.43 -7.33 -12.62
N THR A 102 4.72 -6.58 -11.57
CA THR A 102 5.54 -5.35 -11.69
C THR A 102 7.00 -5.65 -11.94
N THR A 103 7.57 -6.70 -11.36
CA THR A 103 8.98 -7.07 -11.62
C THR A 103 9.18 -7.78 -12.95
N THR A 104 8.13 -8.38 -13.54
CA THR A 104 8.24 -9.09 -14.82
C THR A 104 7.82 -8.24 -16.03
N LEU A 105 6.78 -7.42 -15.89
CA LEU A 105 6.19 -6.69 -17.02
C LEU A 105 6.55 -5.19 -17.03
N VAL A 106 7.06 -4.64 -15.94
CA VAL A 106 7.35 -3.20 -15.84
C VAL A 106 8.85 -2.98 -15.75
N THR A 107 9.43 -2.39 -16.80
CA THR A 107 10.83 -1.98 -16.80
C THR A 107 10.97 -0.62 -16.13
N VAL A 108 11.76 -0.56 -15.05
CA VAL A 108 12.08 0.66 -14.30
C VAL A 108 13.57 0.73 -14.05
N PRO A 109 14.14 1.92 -13.78
CA PRO A 109 15.51 2.04 -13.32
C PRO A 109 15.74 1.17 -12.07
N PRO A 110 16.90 0.50 -11.92
CA PRO A 110 17.15 -0.43 -10.81
C PRO A 110 16.90 0.18 -9.43
N PHE A 111 17.25 1.46 -9.25
CA PHE A 111 17.04 2.17 -7.98
C PHE A 111 15.56 2.45 -7.65
N LEU A 112 14.60 2.16 -8.53
CA LEU A 112 13.15 2.29 -8.31
C LEU A 112 12.42 0.94 -8.19
N MET A 113 13.12 -0.19 -8.28
CA MET A 113 12.47 -1.52 -8.20
C MET A 113 11.72 -1.76 -6.89
N TRP A 114 12.09 -1.04 -5.82
CA TRP A 114 11.42 -1.12 -4.52
C TRP A 114 10.05 -0.41 -4.50
N PHE A 115 9.80 0.55 -5.41
CA PHE A 115 8.64 1.44 -5.33
C PHE A 115 7.30 0.69 -5.38
N ALA A 116 7.10 -0.14 -6.41
CA ALA A 116 5.85 -0.88 -6.58
C ALA A 116 5.58 -1.87 -5.42
N PRO A 117 6.57 -2.69 -4.96
CA PRO A 117 6.40 -3.51 -3.76
C PRO A 117 5.98 -2.71 -2.52
N VAL A 118 6.67 -1.60 -2.23
CA VAL A 118 6.39 -0.78 -1.03
C VAL A 118 4.99 -0.15 -1.12
N LEU A 119 4.62 0.39 -2.28
CA LEU A 119 3.30 0.95 -2.51
C LEU A 119 2.18 -0.09 -2.30
N LEU A 120 2.36 -1.30 -2.84
CA LEU A 120 1.38 -2.38 -2.68
C LEU A 120 1.25 -2.83 -1.23
N ILE A 121 2.36 -2.93 -0.51
CA ILE A 121 2.35 -3.29 0.92
C ILE A 121 1.65 -2.20 1.74
N GLU A 122 1.98 -0.92 1.51
CA GLU A 122 1.40 0.22 2.23
C GLU A 122 -0.12 0.23 2.10
N LEU A 123 -0.61 0.09 0.86
CA LEU A 123 -2.03 0.16 0.54
C LEU A 123 -2.77 -1.09 1.00
N LEU A 124 -2.30 -2.27 0.60
CA LEU A 124 -3.08 -3.51 0.76
C LEU A 124 -2.92 -4.13 2.15
N LEU A 125 -1.68 -4.21 2.65
CA LEU A 125 -1.43 -4.83 3.96
C LEU A 125 -1.51 -3.80 5.07
N GLY A 126 -0.86 -2.64 4.91
CA GLY A 126 -0.85 -1.59 5.93
C GLY A 126 -2.24 -0.97 6.15
N HIS A 127 -2.89 -0.50 5.08
CA HIS A 127 -4.12 0.27 5.22
C HIS A 127 -5.40 -0.58 5.19
N LEU A 128 -5.55 -1.50 4.23
CA LEU A 128 -6.81 -2.23 4.03
C LEU A 128 -7.04 -3.37 5.03
N LEU A 129 -5.99 -3.93 5.64
CA LEU A 129 -6.15 -4.95 6.68
C LEU A 129 -6.25 -4.32 8.07
N PRO A 130 -7.24 -4.73 8.89
CA PRO A 130 -7.25 -4.37 10.30
C PRO A 130 -6.19 -5.18 11.05
N HIS A 131 -5.36 -4.51 11.84
CA HIS A 131 -4.32 -5.17 12.64
C HIS A 131 -4.82 -5.46 14.05
N PRO A 132 -4.51 -6.64 14.64
CA PRO A 132 -5.02 -7.03 15.94
C PRO A 132 -4.63 -6.01 17.02
N VAL A 133 -5.64 -5.42 17.65
CA VAL A 133 -5.45 -4.68 18.90
C VAL A 133 -5.37 -5.73 20.00
N ARG A 134 -4.17 -6.02 20.51
CA ARG A 134 -4.06 -6.79 21.76
C ARG A 134 -4.64 -5.94 22.88
N CYS A 135 -5.92 -6.17 23.21
CA CYS A 135 -6.45 -5.69 24.47
C CYS A 135 -5.84 -6.61 25.54
N GLY A 136 -5.01 -6.04 26.41
CA GLY A 136 -4.43 -6.80 27.52
C GLY A 136 -5.57 -7.42 28.32
N THR A 137 -5.68 -8.74 28.28
CA THR A 137 -6.50 -9.49 29.23
C THR A 137 -5.91 -9.24 30.61
N ARG A 138 -6.42 -8.24 31.34
CA ARG A 138 -6.37 -8.25 32.80
C ARG A 138 -7.26 -9.41 33.25
N ARG A 139 -6.70 -10.62 33.21
CA ARG A 139 -7.31 -11.79 33.86
C ARG A 139 -6.99 -11.67 35.34
N GLY A 140 -7.76 -10.84 36.04
CA GLY A 140 -7.79 -10.86 37.49
C GLY A 140 -8.52 -12.11 37.94
N TYR A 141 -7.78 -13.12 38.37
CA TYR A 141 -8.29 -14.12 39.31
C TYR A 141 -8.08 -13.53 40.70
N ARG A 142 -9.18 -13.08 41.32
CA ARG A 142 -9.34 -13.05 42.79
C ARG A 142 -10.28 -14.19 43.14
#